data_AF-A0A7C2VIC4-F1
#
_entry.id   AF-A0A7C2VIC4-F1
#
_cell.length_a   1.000
_cell.length_b   1.000
_cell.length_c   1.000
_cell.angle_alpha   90.00
_cell.angle_beta   90.00
_cell.angle_gamma   90.00
#
_symmetry.space_group_name_H-M   'P 1'
#
loop_
_entity.id
_entity.type
_entity.pdbx_description
1 polymer ?
#
loop_
_entity_poly.entity_id
_entity_poly.type
_entity_poly.pdbx_seq_one_letter_code
_entity_poly.pdbx_strand_id
1 'polypeptide(L)'
;MADPRPVTVVARRIRQANYRYLGFLVVQDAAGVQYTLPMTGTVAQWLLEGQELRLSTTRTEAIGFDDYTLAGEVPIWPLFARAYTLERRSPLSGKVLYTYTLLAREARYERDYEAIVELEQYHYASDEELIALWTCET
;
A
#
# COMPACT_ATOMS: atom_id res chain seq x y z
N MET A 1 -11.95 -12.88 -6.88
CA MET A 1 -12.22 -11.48 -6.50
C MET A 1 -13.69 -11.20 -6.80
N ALA A 2 -14.42 -10.52 -5.92
CA ALA A 2 -15.84 -10.26 -6.10
C ALA A 2 -16.08 -9.12 -7.10
N ASP A 3 -17.31 -8.99 -7.59
CA ASP A 3 -17.69 -7.89 -8.49
C ASP A 3 -17.67 -6.54 -7.72
N PRO A 4 -17.14 -5.44 -8.30
CA PRO A 4 -17.09 -4.16 -7.62
C PRO A 4 -18.50 -3.60 -7.37
N ARG A 5 -18.81 -3.32 -6.11
CA ARG A 5 -20.08 -2.72 -5.69
C ARG A 5 -19.89 -1.24 -5.31
N PRO A 6 -20.84 -0.35 -5.64
CA PRO A 6 -20.78 1.03 -5.19
C PRO A 6 -20.99 1.11 -3.68
N VAL A 7 -20.16 1.90 -3.01
CA VAL A 7 -20.23 2.16 -1.58
C VAL A 7 -19.97 3.64 -1.30
N THR A 8 -20.54 4.16 -0.22
CA THR A 8 -20.33 5.53 0.24
C THR A 8 -19.52 5.52 1.53
N VAL A 9 -18.56 6.42 1.65
CA VAL A 9 -17.78 6.60 2.88
C VAL A 9 -18.67 7.18 3.97
N VAL A 10 -18.74 6.49 5.11
CA VAL A 10 -19.52 6.91 6.29
C VAL A 10 -18.62 7.55 7.33
N ALA A 11 -17.43 6.98 7.57
CA ALA A 11 -16.51 7.48 8.58
C ALA A 11 -15.08 7.00 8.34
N ARG A 12 -14.12 7.74 8.90
CA ARG A 12 -12.73 7.30 9.06
C ARG A 12 -12.40 7.15 10.55
N ARG A 13 -11.76 6.04 10.93
CA ARG A 13 -11.35 5.77 12.31
C ARG A 13 -9.84 5.62 12.35
N ILE A 14 -9.17 6.63 12.89
CA ILE A 14 -7.71 6.69 13.01
C ILE A 14 -7.36 7.00 14.46
N ARG A 15 -6.46 6.23 15.05
CA ARG A 15 -5.92 6.52 16.38
C ARG A 15 -4.66 7.36 16.24
N GLN A 16 -4.50 8.37 17.10
CA GLN A 16 -3.38 9.31 17.03
C GLN A 16 -2.01 8.62 17.13
N ALA A 17 -1.89 7.55 17.93
CA ALA A 17 -0.65 6.78 18.06
C ALA A 17 -0.21 6.07 16.76
N ASN A 18 -1.16 5.65 15.90
CA ASN A 18 -0.88 4.83 14.72
C ASN A 18 -1.20 5.57 13.42
N TYR A 19 -1.25 6.91 13.47
CA TYR A 19 -1.92 7.73 12.46
C TYR A 19 -1.38 7.57 11.03
N ARG A 20 -0.17 7.07 10.85
CA ARG A 20 0.46 6.82 9.54
C ARG A 20 0.17 5.43 8.99
N TYR A 21 0.35 4.38 9.79
CA TYR A 21 0.39 3.00 9.30
C TYR A 21 -0.89 2.18 9.57
N LEU A 22 -1.82 2.67 10.39
CA LEU A 22 -3.10 1.98 10.61
C LEU A 22 -4.28 2.95 10.69
N GLY A 23 -5.24 2.75 9.80
CA GLY A 23 -6.55 3.39 9.82
C GLY A 23 -7.63 2.42 9.39
N PHE A 24 -8.88 2.78 9.69
CA PHE A 24 -10.05 2.05 9.21
C PHE A 24 -10.98 3.00 8.48
N LEU A 25 -11.45 2.56 7.31
CA LEU A 25 -12.51 3.24 6.57
C LEU A 25 -13.82 2.48 6.78
N VAL A 26 -14.86 3.18 7.21
CA VAL A 26 -16.21 2.64 7.27
C VAL A 26 -16.95 3.09 6.02
N VAL A 27 -17.39 2.13 5.21
CA VAL A 27 -18.19 2.38 4.00
C VAL A 27 -19.51 1.64 4.07
N GLN A 28 -20.51 2.13 3.35
CA GLN A 28 -21.85 1.54 3.32
C GLN A 28 -22.31 1.34 1.89
N ASP A 29 -22.93 0.21 1.58
CA ASP A 29 -23.56 -0.02 0.28
C ASP A 29 -25.00 0.54 0.22
N ALA A 30 -25.61 0.45 -0.96
CA ALA A 30 -26.99 0.90 -1.18
C ALA A 30 -28.04 0.11 -0.37
N ALA A 31 -27.71 -1.11 0.09
CA ALA A 31 -28.59 -1.92 0.93
C ALA A 31 -28.44 -1.58 2.43
N GLY A 32 -27.54 -0.67 2.79
CA GLY A 32 -27.28 -0.26 4.17
C GLY A 32 -26.26 -1.13 4.90
N VAL A 33 -25.60 -2.07 4.22
CA VAL A 33 -24.58 -2.93 4.82
C VAL A 33 -23.30 -2.12 5.00
N GLN A 34 -22.77 -2.11 6.23
CA GLN A 34 -21.52 -1.43 6.56
C GLN A 34 -20.33 -2.37 6.52
N TYR A 35 -19.24 -1.90 5.94
CA TYR A 35 -17.96 -2.58 5.86
C TYR A 35 -16.91 -1.76 6.59
N THR A 36 -16.12 -2.42 7.44
CA THR A 36 -14.95 -1.80 8.08
C THR A 36 -13.70 -2.31 7.38
N LEU A 37 -13.02 -1.42 6.66
CA LEU A 37 -11.89 -1.73 5.79
C LEU A 37 -10.58 -1.28 6.46
N PRO A 38 -9.68 -2.18 6.85
CA PRO A 38 -8.37 -1.80 7.35
C PRO A 38 -7.45 -1.34 6.22
N MET A 39 -6.79 -0.20 6.39
CA MET A 39 -5.83 0.37 5.44
C MET A 39 -4.74 1.16 6.18
N THR A 40 -3.80 1.75 5.45
CA THR A 40 -2.85 2.69 6.06
C THR A 40 -3.59 3.92 6.57
N GLY A 41 -3.12 4.46 7.70
CA GLY A 41 -3.67 5.67 8.28
C GLY A 41 -3.57 6.85 7.31
N THR A 42 -2.45 6.96 6.58
CA THR A 42 -2.25 7.98 5.53
C THR A 42 -3.32 7.93 4.44
N VAL A 43 -3.64 6.74 3.89
CA VAL A 43 -4.70 6.62 2.87
C VAL A 43 -6.07 6.95 3.45
N ALA A 44 -6.37 6.49 4.67
CA ALA A 44 -7.64 6.78 5.32
C ALA A 44 -7.88 8.29 5.55
N GLN A 45 -6.84 9.10 5.72
CA GLN A 45 -6.95 10.54 5.89
C GLN A 45 -7.39 11.28 4.62
N TRP A 46 -7.06 10.75 3.45
CA TRP A 46 -7.38 11.39 2.16
C TRP A 46 -8.83 11.17 1.75
N LEU A 47 -9.51 10.20 2.37
CA LEU A 47 -10.90 9.88 2.07
C LEU A 47 -11.86 10.74 2.90
N LEU A 48 -12.92 11.19 2.24
CA LEU A 48 -13.92 12.10 2.79
C LEU A 48 -15.25 11.38 3.01
N GLU A 49 -15.97 11.75 4.06
CA GLU A 49 -17.34 11.28 4.30
C GLU A 49 -18.26 11.74 3.16
N GLY A 50 -19.16 10.86 2.74
CA GLY A 50 -20.03 11.06 1.58
C GLY A 50 -19.40 10.73 0.23
N GLN A 51 -18.11 10.41 0.16
CA GLN A 51 -17.44 10.03 -1.09
C GLN A 51 -17.94 8.68 -1.61
N GLU A 52 -18.25 8.59 -2.90
CA GLU A 52 -18.62 7.35 -3.57
C GLU A 52 -17.38 6.61 -4.09
N LEU A 53 -17.30 5.32 -3.80
CA LEU A 53 -16.20 4.42 -4.14
C LEU A 53 -16.74 3.08 -4.65
N ARG A 54 -15.86 2.27 -5.21
CA ARG A 54 -16.15 0.89 -5.66
C ARG A 54 -15.36 -0.08 -4.79
N LEU A 55 -16.08 -0.93 -4.06
CA LEU A 55 -15.52 -1.96 -3.19
C LEU A 55 -15.69 -3.34 -3.86
N SER A 56 -14.60 -4.08 -4.00
CA SER A 56 -14.67 -5.51 -4.30
C SER A 56 -14.15 -6.30 -3.11
N THR A 57 -15.00 -7.16 -2.54
CA THR A 57 -14.63 -8.07 -1.46
C THR A 57 -15.57 -9.28 -1.46
N THR A 58 -15.04 -10.44 -1.09
CA THR A 58 -15.82 -11.67 -0.87
C THR A 58 -16.26 -11.82 0.59
N ARG A 59 -15.77 -10.96 1.50
CA ARG A 59 -16.06 -10.99 2.93
C ARG A 59 -16.93 -9.81 3.34
N THR A 60 -17.85 -10.06 4.26
CA THR A 60 -18.72 -9.01 4.82
C THR A 60 -18.28 -8.61 6.23
N GLU A 61 -17.64 -9.53 6.96
CA GLU A 61 -17.16 -9.33 8.32
C GLU A 61 -15.67 -9.70 8.43
N ALA A 62 -14.98 -9.17 9.43
CA ALA A 62 -13.56 -9.43 9.70
C ALA A 62 -12.67 -9.33 8.45
N ILE A 63 -12.85 -8.24 7.69
CA ILE A 63 -12.08 -7.95 6.46
C ILE A 63 -10.64 -7.62 6.85
N GLY A 64 -9.69 -8.42 6.36
CA GLY A 64 -8.26 -8.16 6.45
C GLY A 64 -7.78 -7.22 5.34
N PHE A 65 -6.52 -6.80 5.43
CA PHE A 65 -5.94 -5.87 4.47
C PHE A 65 -5.89 -6.40 3.03
N ASP A 66 -5.75 -7.71 2.83
CA ASP A 66 -5.62 -8.32 1.51
C ASP A 66 -6.94 -8.94 1.01
N ASP A 67 -8.04 -8.74 1.76
CA ASP A 67 -9.36 -9.32 1.47
C ASP A 67 -10.25 -8.43 0.57
N TYR A 68 -9.76 -7.26 0.17
CA TYR A 68 -10.56 -6.30 -0.59
C TYR A 68 -9.73 -5.42 -1.53
N THR A 69 -10.43 -4.85 -2.50
CA THR A 69 -9.95 -3.76 -3.35
C THR A 69 -10.90 -2.57 -3.25
N LEU A 70 -10.35 -1.37 -3.30
CA LEU A 70 -11.10 -0.12 -3.23
C LEU A 70 -10.62 0.82 -4.32
N ALA A 71 -11.55 1.39 -5.08
CA ALA A 71 -11.23 2.32 -6.16
C ALA A 71 -12.22 3.48 -6.21
N GLY A 72 -11.72 4.68 -6.51
CA GLY A 72 -12.53 5.82 -6.93
C GLY A 72 -12.47 5.94 -8.46
N GLU A 73 -12.02 7.10 -8.94
CA GLU A 73 -11.56 7.25 -10.33
C GLU A 73 -10.28 6.45 -10.60
N VAL A 74 -9.43 6.32 -9.57
CA VAL A 74 -8.19 5.55 -9.59
C VAL A 74 -8.21 4.46 -8.50
N PRO A 75 -7.38 3.40 -8.63
CA PRO A 75 -7.18 2.44 -7.55
C PRO A 75 -6.67 3.13 -6.29
N ILE A 76 -7.28 2.81 -5.14
CA ILE A 76 -6.90 3.33 -3.83
C ILE A 76 -6.29 2.21 -2.97
N TRP A 77 -6.86 1.01 -3.06
CA TRP A 77 -6.40 -0.16 -2.32
C TRP A 77 -6.48 -1.43 -3.18
N PRO A 78 -5.49 -2.33 -3.14
CA PRO A 78 -4.22 -2.25 -2.38
C PRO A 78 -3.32 -1.11 -2.87
N LEU A 79 -2.34 -0.77 -2.03
CA LEU A 79 -1.28 0.18 -2.40
C LEU A 79 -0.51 -0.30 -3.63
N PHE A 80 0.11 0.64 -4.34
CA PHE A 80 0.93 0.33 -5.49
C PHE A 80 2.11 -0.57 -5.10
N ALA A 81 2.30 -1.65 -5.86
CA ALA A 81 3.45 -2.54 -5.76
C ALA A 81 3.77 -3.13 -7.14
N ARG A 82 5.03 -3.11 -7.53
CA ARG A 82 5.52 -3.68 -8.79
C ARG A 82 6.92 -4.26 -8.63
N ALA A 83 7.08 -5.49 -9.07
CA ALA A 83 8.37 -6.16 -9.16
C ALA A 83 9.01 -5.90 -10.53
N TYR A 84 10.31 -5.62 -10.54
CA TYR A 84 11.15 -5.50 -11.72
C TYR A 84 12.27 -6.52 -11.63
N THR A 85 12.55 -7.19 -12.74
CA THR A 85 13.62 -8.16 -12.84
C THR A 85 14.70 -7.63 -13.78
N LEU A 86 15.95 -7.62 -13.32
CA LEU A 86 17.11 -7.23 -14.13
C LEU A 86 18.11 -8.37 -14.15
N GLU A 87 18.27 -9.00 -15.31
CA GLU A 87 19.31 -10.00 -15.53
C GLU A 87 20.61 -9.33 -15.95
N ARG A 88 21.68 -9.56 -15.19
CA ARG A 88 23.03 -9.23 -15.65
C ARG A 88 23.59 -10.38 -16.46
N ARG A 89 23.94 -10.07 -17.70
CA ARG A 89 24.55 -11.02 -18.63
C ARG A 89 26.04 -10.74 -18.82
N SER A 90 26.80 -11.80 -19.00
CA SER A 90 28.21 -11.73 -19.43
C SER A 90 28.28 -11.06 -20.81
N PRO A 91 29.08 -10.00 -20.99
CA PRO A 91 29.21 -9.33 -22.28
C PRO A 91 29.89 -10.21 -23.34
N LEU A 92 30.63 -11.23 -22.92
CA LEU A 92 31.37 -12.14 -23.81
C LEU A 92 30.57 -13.38 -24.19
N SER A 93 29.76 -13.92 -23.27
CA SER A 93 29.08 -15.21 -23.48
C SER A 93 27.54 -15.12 -23.51
N GLY A 94 26.95 -13.97 -23.19
CA GLY A 94 25.50 -13.77 -23.11
C GLY A 94 24.81 -14.51 -21.96
N LYS A 95 25.53 -15.36 -21.22
CA LYS A 95 25.02 -16.11 -20.06
C LYS A 95 24.64 -15.16 -18.93
N VAL A 96 23.51 -15.45 -18.28
CA VAL A 96 23.10 -14.75 -17.06
C VAL A 96 24.09 -15.10 -15.94
N LEU A 97 24.68 -14.07 -15.33
CA LEU A 97 25.59 -14.21 -14.20
C LEU A 97 24.81 -14.06 -12.88
N TYR A 98 23.88 -13.12 -12.83
CA TYR A 98 23.02 -12.86 -11.68
C TYR A 98 21.74 -12.17 -12.13
N THR A 99 20.69 -12.31 -11.31
CA THR A 99 19.40 -11.67 -11.52
C THR A 99 19.04 -10.86 -10.29
N TYR A 100 18.73 -9.58 -10.48
CA TYR A 100 18.14 -8.75 -9.44
C TYR A 100 16.63 -8.77 -9.55
N THR A 101 15.97 -8.77 -8.39
CA THR A 101 14.55 -8.49 -8.27
C THR A 101 14.38 -7.25 -7.40
N LEU A 102 13.79 -6.20 -7.96
CA LEU A 102 13.50 -4.95 -7.26
C LEU A 102 12.00 -4.83 -7.05
N LEU A 103 11.55 -4.68 -5.80
CA LEU A 103 10.16 -4.43 -5.46
C LEU A 103 9.96 -2.94 -5.19
N ALA A 104 9.36 -2.23 -6.16
CA ALA A 104 8.93 -0.85 -5.96
C ALA A 104 7.50 -0.86 -5.39
N ARG A 105 7.30 -0.36 -4.17
CA ARG A 105 6.00 -0.31 -3.52
C ARG A 105 5.86 0.90 -2.62
N GLU A 106 4.62 1.30 -2.35
CA GLU A 106 4.34 2.32 -1.33
C GLU A 106 4.48 1.74 0.10
N ALA A 107 4.71 2.65 1.06
CA ALA A 107 4.84 2.31 2.47
C ALA A 107 3.50 1.86 3.06
N ARG A 108 3.48 0.65 3.65
CA ARG A 108 2.29 0.01 4.21
C ARG A 108 2.38 -0.15 5.73
N TYR A 109 3.56 -0.52 6.23
CA TYR A 109 3.78 -0.89 7.62
C TYR A 109 4.61 0.16 8.36
N GLU A 110 4.57 0.14 9.69
CA GLU A 110 5.39 1.03 10.55
C GLU A 110 6.88 0.97 10.17
N ARG A 111 7.44 -0.24 10.04
CA ARG A 111 8.82 -0.47 9.59
C ARG A 111 9.16 0.19 8.25
N ASP A 112 8.18 0.35 7.36
CA ASP A 112 8.44 0.99 6.07
C ASP A 112 8.67 2.49 6.27
N TYR A 113 7.93 3.11 7.18
CA TYR A 113 8.12 4.51 7.54
C TYR A 113 9.43 4.71 8.33
N GLU A 114 9.78 3.79 9.23
CA GLU A 114 11.06 3.82 9.94
C GLU A 114 12.23 3.75 8.96
N ALA A 115 12.21 2.81 8.02
CA ALA A 115 13.25 2.66 7.00
C ALA A 115 13.36 3.91 6.10
N ILE A 116 12.23 4.54 5.73
CA ILE A 116 12.24 5.81 4.97
C ILE A 116 12.90 6.93 5.79
N VAL A 117 12.57 7.05 7.07
CA VAL A 117 13.18 8.07 7.94
C VAL A 117 14.67 7.82 8.10
N GLU A 118 15.10 6.58 8.32
CA GLU A 118 16.53 6.23 8.39
C GLU A 118 17.28 6.59 7.11
N LEU A 119 16.68 6.30 5.94
CA LEU A 119 17.21 6.70 4.63
C LEU A 119 17.34 8.22 4.48
N GLU A 120 16.30 8.96 4.87
CA GLU A 120 16.33 10.42 4.83
C GLU A 120 17.43 10.99 5.74
N GLN A 121 17.56 10.46 6.97
CA GLN A 121 18.63 10.88 7.88
C GLN A 121 20.02 10.55 7.33
N TYR A 122 20.19 9.38 6.72
CA TYR A 122 21.44 9.02 6.06
C TYR A 122 21.77 9.97 4.90
N HIS A 123 20.79 10.30 4.06
CA HIS A 123 20.97 11.28 2.98
C HIS A 123 21.37 12.67 3.50
N TYR A 124 20.74 13.14 4.57
CA TYR A 124 21.13 14.41 5.19
C TYR A 124 22.55 14.41 5.79
N ALA A 125 23.11 13.23 6.09
CA ALA A 125 24.44 13.07 6.67
C ALA A 125 25.53 12.72 5.64
N SER A 126 25.16 12.46 4.38
CA SER A 126 26.07 11.94 3.34
C SER A 126 26.07 12.86 2.11
N ASP A 127 27.24 13.22 1.60
CA ASP A 127 27.40 13.98 0.34
C ASP A 127 27.24 13.09 -0.92
N GLU A 128 26.74 11.85 -0.78
CA GLU A 128 26.71 10.83 -1.84
C GLU A 128 25.35 10.70 -2.55
N GLU A 129 25.39 10.55 -3.88
CA GLU A 129 24.22 10.53 -4.79
C GLU A 129 23.45 9.18 -4.79
N LEU A 130 24.01 8.12 -4.19
CA LEU A 130 23.43 6.76 -4.11
C LEU A 130 23.26 6.33 -2.65
N ILE A 131 22.01 6.25 -2.20
CA ILE A 131 21.68 6.50 -0.79
C ILE A 131 21.44 5.20 0.03
N ALA A 132 20.94 4.09 -0.53
CA ALA A 132 21.10 2.75 0.07
C ALA A 132 20.59 1.61 -0.84
N LEU A 133 21.00 0.38 -0.52
CA LEU A 133 20.45 -0.87 -1.04
C LEU A 133 19.86 -1.67 0.13
N TRP A 134 18.55 -1.94 0.12
CA TRP A 134 17.87 -2.69 1.19
C TRP A 134 17.43 -4.07 0.71
N THR A 135 17.64 -5.09 1.54
CA THR A 135 17.20 -6.45 1.29
C THR A 135 15.88 -6.71 2.01
N CYS A 136 14.86 -7.21 1.30
CA CYS A 136 13.69 -7.76 1.98
C CYS A 136 14.09 -9.04 2.72
N GLU A 137 13.64 -9.18 3.98
CA GLU A 137 13.68 -10.48 4.66
C GLU A 137 12.75 -11.46 3.92
N THR A 138 13.17 -12.73 3.86
CA THR A 138 12.53 -13.79 3.07
C THR A 138 11.35 -14.40 3.81
#